data_AF-A0A962CM95-F1
#
_entry.id   AF-A0A962CM95-F1
#
_cell.length_a   1.000
_cell.length_b   1.000
_cell.length_c   1.000
_cell.angle_alpha   90.00
_cell.angle_beta   90.00
_cell.angle_gamma   90.00
#
_symmetry.space_group_name_H-M   'P 1'
#
loop_
_entity.id
_entity.type
_entity.pdbx_description
1 polymer ?
#
loop_
_entity_poly.entity_id
_entity_poly.type
_entity_poly.pdbx_seq_one_letter_code
_entity_poly.pdbx_strand_id
1 'polypeptide(L)'
;PAIVLERPRAGARLALDADPWSPAVLVSLPGTAFHGLVAMDWLDDDGSLLSTTVRRSDETVFRIDIPKLPGGKVARFARLYANDERSGQDMSAGLSLTGIGKRRTIRLRWPDWLRPAPPPPAADTLTRDGFDERAASSVGDD
;
A
#
# COMPACT_ATOMS: atom_id res chain seq x y z
N PRO A 1 -15.23 -35.15 -6.36
CA PRO A 1 -14.04 -34.34 -6.70
C PRO A 1 -14.25 -32.92 -6.16
N ALA A 2 -13.38 -32.43 -5.27
CA ALA A 2 -13.46 -31.06 -4.77
C ALA A 2 -12.72 -30.13 -5.74
N ILE A 3 -13.39 -29.09 -6.22
CA ILE A 3 -12.76 -28.04 -7.02
C ILE A 3 -12.08 -27.10 -6.02
N VAL A 4 -10.74 -27.12 -5.99
CA VAL A 4 -9.94 -26.12 -5.27
C VAL A 4 -9.84 -24.90 -6.17
N LEU A 5 -10.61 -23.86 -5.88
CA LEU A 5 -10.45 -22.57 -6.55
C LEU A 5 -9.27 -21.84 -5.91
N GLU A 6 -8.28 -21.50 -6.73
CA GLU A 6 -7.18 -20.64 -6.29
C GLU A 6 -7.73 -19.26 -5.90
N ARG A 7 -7.27 -18.74 -4.75
CA ARG A 7 -7.67 -17.40 -4.29
C ARG A 7 -6.99 -16.32 -5.13
N PRO A 8 -7.66 -15.18 -5.38
CA PRO A 8 -7.04 -14.03 -6.02
C PRO A 8 -5.80 -13.57 -5.23
N ARG A 9 -4.69 -13.32 -5.94
CA ARG A 9 -3.44 -12.83 -5.35
C ARG A 9 -3.19 -11.39 -5.77
N ALA A 10 -2.79 -10.53 -4.83
CA ALA A 10 -2.24 -9.22 -5.15
C ALA A 10 -0.94 -8.90 -4.41
N GLY A 11 -0.15 -7.99 -4.98
CA GLY A 11 1.10 -7.56 -4.39
C GLY A 11 0.85 -6.52 -3.30
N ALA A 12 1.26 -6.81 -2.07
CA ALA A 12 1.44 -5.79 -1.05
C ALA A 12 2.71 -4.97 -1.34
N ARG A 13 2.86 -3.82 -0.68
CA ARG A 13 4.03 -2.96 -0.75
C ARG A 13 4.64 -2.82 0.65
N LEU A 14 5.95 -2.93 0.71
CA LEU A 14 6.73 -2.80 1.93
C LEU A 14 7.80 -1.73 1.76
N ALA A 15 8.04 -0.94 2.80
CA ALA A 15 9.17 -0.02 2.87
C ALA A 15 9.72 0.01 4.31
N LEU A 16 11.01 0.32 4.44
CA LEU A 16 11.55 0.70 5.74
C LEU A 16 11.06 2.09 6.12
N ASP A 17 10.67 2.23 7.37
CA ASP A 17 10.37 3.52 7.95
C ASP A 17 11.63 4.40 7.99
N ALA A 18 11.44 5.70 7.79
CA ALA A 18 12.51 6.68 7.80
C ALA A 18 12.87 7.15 9.22
N ASP A 19 12.08 6.82 10.24
CA ASP A 19 12.38 7.14 11.64
C ASP A 19 13.54 6.27 12.18
N PRO A 20 14.72 6.87 12.44
CA PRO A 20 15.87 6.12 12.92
C PRO A 20 15.76 5.71 14.40
N TRP A 21 14.85 6.32 15.16
CA TRP A 21 14.70 6.07 16.60
C TRP A 21 13.69 4.97 16.90
N SER A 22 12.75 4.74 15.97
CA SER A 22 11.73 3.70 16.05
C SER A 22 11.61 2.98 14.70
N PRO A 23 12.60 2.13 14.35
CA PRO A 23 12.62 1.47 13.05
C PRO A 23 11.45 0.49 12.91
N ALA A 24 10.71 0.64 11.82
CA ALA A 24 9.55 -0.17 11.50
C ALA A 24 9.52 -0.50 10.01
N VAL A 25 8.65 -1.44 9.63
CA VAL A 25 8.27 -1.69 8.24
C VAL A 25 6.91 -1.03 8.01
N LEU A 26 6.85 -0.13 7.03
CA LEU A 26 5.61 0.42 6.49
C LEU A 26 5.00 -0.61 5.53
N VAL A 27 3.72 -0.91 5.73
CA VAL A 27 2.95 -1.85 4.92
C VAL A 27 1.85 -1.08 4.20
N SER A 28 1.68 -1.36 2.90
CA SER A 28 0.46 -1.03 2.16
C SER A 28 -0.09 -2.26 1.46
N LEU A 29 -1.34 -2.54 1.75
CA LEU A 29 -2.15 -3.54 1.09
C LEU A 29 -2.95 -2.88 -0.03
N PRO A 30 -3.10 -3.53 -1.20
CA PRO A 30 -3.98 -3.06 -2.26
C PRO A 30 -5.45 -3.05 -1.83
N GLY A 31 -6.25 -2.17 -2.43
CA GLY A 31 -7.67 -2.03 -2.13
C GLY A 31 -8.00 -0.81 -1.28
N THR A 32 -9.31 -0.54 -1.11
CA THR A 32 -9.82 0.59 -0.34
C THR A 32 -10.08 0.24 1.13
N ALA A 33 -10.22 -1.04 1.43
CA ALA A 33 -10.42 -1.57 2.77
C ALA A 33 -9.72 -2.93 2.90
N PHE A 34 -9.35 -3.29 4.12
CA PHE A 34 -8.80 -4.60 4.47
C PHE A 34 -9.47 -5.07 5.76
N HIS A 35 -9.75 -6.37 5.88
CA HIS A 35 -10.15 -6.93 7.17
C HIS A 35 -9.65 -8.37 7.27
N GLY A 36 -8.59 -8.57 8.05
CA GLY A 36 -8.11 -9.92 8.25
C GLY A 36 -6.77 -10.00 8.94
N LEU A 37 -6.05 -11.07 8.65
CA LEU A 37 -4.81 -11.44 9.31
C LEU A 37 -3.61 -11.08 8.46
N VAL A 38 -2.58 -10.59 9.15
CA VAL A 38 -1.30 -10.22 8.58
C VAL A 38 -0.21 -10.91 9.39
N ALA A 39 0.65 -11.67 8.71
CA ALA A 39 1.85 -12.26 9.25
C ALA A 39 3.08 -11.63 8.58
N MET A 40 4.08 -11.28 9.39
CA MET A 40 5.37 -10.80 8.93
C MET A 40 6.44 -11.74 9.47
N ASP A 41 7.09 -12.46 8.57
CA ASP A 41 8.24 -13.30 8.88
C ASP A 41 9.53 -12.47 8.79
N TRP A 42 10.35 -12.57 9.83
CA TRP A 42 11.66 -11.94 9.94
C TRP A 42 12.72 -12.99 9.70
N LEU A 43 13.54 -12.80 8.67
CA LEU A 43 14.49 -13.81 8.20
C LEU A 43 15.94 -13.32 8.32
N ASP A 44 16.88 -14.25 8.53
CA ASP A 44 18.32 -13.95 8.43
C ASP A 44 18.81 -13.91 6.98
N ASP A 45 20.12 -13.77 6.80
CA ASP A 45 20.82 -13.73 5.51
C ASP A 45 20.65 -15.00 4.68
N ASP A 46 20.55 -16.16 5.33
CA ASP A 46 20.31 -17.44 4.68
C ASP A 46 18.81 -17.67 4.36
N GLY A 47 17.94 -16.74 4.79
CA GLY A 47 16.49 -16.84 4.64
C GLY A 47 15.83 -17.73 5.69
N SER A 48 16.54 -18.10 6.76
CA SER A 48 15.99 -18.86 7.89
C SER A 48 15.08 -17.98 8.74
N LEU A 49 13.98 -18.56 9.22
CA LEU A 49 13.02 -17.86 10.06
C LEU A 49 13.62 -17.55 11.44
N LEU A 50 13.67 -16.28 11.80
CA LEU A 50 14.10 -15.80 13.11
C LEU A 50 12.91 -15.57 14.04
N SER A 51 11.83 -15.00 13.51
CA SER A 51 10.60 -14.69 14.25
C SER A 51 9.45 -14.41 13.29
N THR A 52 8.22 -14.51 13.77
CA THR A 52 7.02 -14.10 13.05
C THR A 52 6.23 -13.12 13.91
N THR A 53 5.84 -11.99 13.34
CA THR A 53 4.86 -11.06 13.93
C THR A 53 3.51 -11.27 13.28
N VAL A 54 2.50 -11.63 14.07
CA VAL A 54 1.13 -11.81 13.58
C VAL A 54 0.23 -10.73 14.19
N ARG A 55 -0.59 -10.09 13.36
CA ARG A 55 -1.61 -9.14 13.81
C ARG A 55 -2.87 -9.26 12.97
N ARG A 56 -4.00 -8.89 13.59
CA ARG A 56 -5.22 -8.55 12.85
C ARG A 56 -5.13 -7.07 12.44
N SER A 57 -5.67 -6.74 11.28
CA SER A 57 -5.74 -5.36 10.80
C SER A 57 -7.07 -5.12 10.08
N ASP A 58 -7.61 -3.93 10.26
CA ASP A 58 -8.72 -3.32 9.52
C ASP A 58 -8.23 -2.14 8.64
N GLU A 59 -6.94 -1.84 8.70
CA GLU A 59 -6.28 -0.80 7.92
C GLU A 59 -5.55 -1.41 6.71
N THR A 60 -5.57 -0.70 5.58
CA THR A 60 -4.77 -1.04 4.38
C THR A 60 -3.36 -0.49 4.45
N VAL A 61 -3.09 0.49 5.32
CA VAL A 61 -1.78 1.10 5.49
C VAL A 61 -1.45 1.17 6.97
N PHE A 62 -0.37 0.52 7.40
CA PHE A 62 0.00 0.44 8.81
C PHE A 62 1.49 0.17 8.99
N ARG A 63 1.95 0.23 10.24
CA ARG A 63 3.34 -0.01 10.65
C ARG A 63 3.44 -1.35 11.37
N ILE A 64 4.55 -2.06 11.16
CA ILE A 64 4.95 -3.22 11.97
C ILE A 64 6.36 -2.95 12.50
N ASP A 65 6.50 -2.97 13.82
CA ASP A 65 7.79 -2.78 14.48
C ASP A 65 8.73 -3.96 14.20
N ILE A 66 10.02 -3.65 14.03
CA ILE A 66 11.04 -4.68 13.86
C ILE A 66 11.34 -5.28 15.25
N PRO A 67 11.12 -6.60 15.46
CA PRO A 67 11.28 -7.20 16.78
C PRO A 67 12.76 -7.21 17.20
N LYS A 68 12.98 -7.07 18.51
CA LYS A 68 14.29 -7.35 19.12
C LYS A 68 14.47 -8.86 19.19
N LEU A 69 15.37 -9.40 18.38
CA LEU A 69 15.60 -10.83 18.28
C LEU A 69 16.56 -11.33 19.38
N PRO A 70 16.40 -12.58 19.84
CA PRO A 70 17.27 -13.17 20.84
C PRO A 70 18.71 -13.34 20.31
N GLY A 71 19.68 -13.28 21.22
CA GLY A 71 21.09 -13.51 20.90
C GLY A 71 21.73 -12.44 20.00
N GLY A 72 21.12 -11.25 19.90
CA GLY A 72 21.65 -10.17 19.06
C GLY A 72 21.51 -10.41 17.56
N LYS A 73 20.71 -11.40 17.15
CA LYS A 73 20.42 -11.64 15.73
C LYS A 73 19.75 -10.42 15.11
N VAL A 74 20.00 -10.20 13.82
CA VAL A 74 19.42 -9.10 13.06
C VAL A 74 18.72 -9.66 11.84
N ALA A 75 17.44 -9.33 11.67
CA ALA A 75 16.71 -9.67 10.47
C ALA A 75 17.32 -8.97 9.25
N ARG A 76 17.54 -9.71 8.17
CA ARG A 76 18.04 -9.23 6.89
C ARG A 76 16.94 -9.14 5.85
N PHE A 77 15.85 -9.89 6.02
CA PHE A 77 14.67 -9.81 5.18
C PHE A 77 13.40 -9.83 6.01
N ALA A 78 12.35 -9.24 5.46
CA ALA A 78 10.99 -9.35 5.95
C ALA A 78 10.10 -9.91 4.83
N ARG A 79 9.23 -10.87 5.15
CA ARG A 79 8.20 -11.39 4.23
C ARG A 79 6.84 -11.22 4.83
N LEU A 80 5.94 -10.59 4.08
CA LEU A 80 4.57 -10.35 4.48
C LEU A 80 3.65 -11.36 3.79
N TYR A 81 2.71 -11.88 4.57
CA TYR A 81 1.54 -12.61 4.10
C TYR A 81 0.31 -11.97 4.73
N ALA A 82 -0.69 -11.65 3.93
CA ALA A 82 -1.95 -11.10 4.40
C ALA A 82 -3.12 -11.83 3.73
N ASN A 83 -4.15 -12.09 4.51
CA ASN A 83 -5.41 -12.67 4.04
C ASN A 83 -6.53 -11.70 4.39
N ASP A 84 -7.23 -11.21 3.37
CA ASP A 84 -8.46 -10.44 3.55
C ASP A 84 -9.64 -11.40 3.64
N GLU A 85 -10.24 -11.49 4.82
CA GLU A 85 -11.32 -12.42 5.10
C GLU A 85 -12.64 -11.99 4.41
N ARG A 86 -12.78 -10.70 4.05
CA ARG A 86 -13.98 -10.19 3.38
C ARG A 86 -13.96 -10.43 1.88
N SER A 87 -12.87 -10.07 1.22
CA SER A 87 -12.72 -10.27 -0.23
C SER A 87 -12.24 -11.67 -0.58
N GLY A 88 -11.69 -12.42 0.39
CA GLY A 88 -11.06 -13.71 0.19
C GLY A 88 -9.69 -13.62 -0.51
N GLN A 89 -9.16 -12.40 -0.69
CA GLN A 89 -7.93 -12.11 -1.40
C GLN A 89 -6.70 -12.35 -0.53
N ASP A 90 -5.69 -13.00 -1.11
CA ASP A 90 -4.38 -13.17 -0.49
C ASP A 90 -3.40 -12.14 -1.03
N MET A 91 -2.52 -11.67 -0.17
CA MET A 91 -1.52 -10.66 -0.52
C MET A 91 -0.16 -11.04 0.08
N SER A 92 0.90 -10.78 -0.66
CA SER A 92 2.26 -11.01 -0.17
C SER A 92 3.26 -9.99 -0.70
N ALA A 93 4.36 -9.83 0.03
CA ALA A 93 5.46 -8.97 -0.35
C ALA A 93 6.76 -9.38 0.38
N GLY A 94 7.90 -8.96 -0.16
CA GLY A 94 9.21 -9.13 0.47
C GLY A 94 9.98 -7.82 0.51
N LEU A 95 10.76 -7.63 1.57
CA LEU A 95 11.60 -6.46 1.77
C LEU A 95 13.00 -6.89 2.24
N SER A 96 14.04 -6.37 1.60
CA SER A 96 15.40 -6.46 2.14
C SER A 96 15.61 -5.35 3.17
N LEU A 97 16.11 -5.74 4.34
CA LEU A 97 16.40 -4.86 5.47
C LEU A 97 17.86 -4.40 5.49
N THR A 98 18.58 -4.61 4.38
CA THR A 98 20.00 -4.25 4.26
C THR A 98 20.18 -2.74 4.38
N GLY A 99 20.81 -2.28 5.47
CA GLY A 99 21.10 -0.86 5.71
C GLY A 99 20.44 -0.24 6.93
N ILE A 100 19.62 -0.98 7.69
CA ILE A 100 19.16 -0.54 9.02
C ILE A 100 20.38 -0.16 9.87
N GLY A 101 20.43 1.08 10.34
CA GLY A 101 21.52 1.62 11.17
C GLY A 101 22.65 2.33 10.43
N LYS A 102 22.73 2.28 9.10
CA LYS A 102 23.60 3.22 8.35
C LYS A 102 22.87 4.55 8.26
N ARG A 103 23.39 5.61 8.90
CA ARG A 103 22.96 7.02 8.73
C ARG A 103 23.05 7.40 7.25
N ARG A 104 22.06 7.03 6.45
CA ARG A 104 21.80 7.71 5.20
C ARG A 104 21.06 8.98 5.58
N THR A 105 21.55 10.12 5.11
CA THR A 105 20.77 11.35 4.97
C THR A 105 19.63 11.09 4.00
N ILE A 106 18.66 10.28 4.42
CA ILE A 106 17.41 10.06 3.70
C ILE A 106 16.58 11.28 4.04
N ARG A 107 16.49 12.22 3.09
CA ARG A 107 15.43 13.23 3.14
C ARG A 107 14.14 12.46 3.39
N LEU A 108 13.43 12.78 4.48
CA LEU A 108 12.14 12.22 4.88
C LEU A 108 11.12 12.35 3.73
N ARG A 109 11.24 11.53 2.70
CA ARG A 109 10.26 11.36 1.65
C ARG A 109 9.49 10.13 2.01
N TRP A 110 8.33 10.34 2.58
CA TRP A 110 7.28 9.34 2.59
C TRP A 110 7.12 8.80 1.16
N PRO A 111 7.07 7.47 0.98
CA PRO A 111 6.84 6.89 -0.33
C PRO A 111 5.64 7.53 -1.03
N ASP A 112 5.77 7.86 -2.31
CA ASP A 112 4.72 8.61 -3.04
C ASP A 112 3.38 7.86 -3.11
N TRP A 113 3.37 6.54 -2.90
CA TRP A 113 2.17 5.72 -2.81
C TRP A 113 1.40 5.84 -1.49
N LEU A 114 1.97 6.48 -0.46
CA LEU A 114 1.25 6.85 0.76
C LEU A 114 0.50 8.18 0.62
N ARG A 115 0.73 8.93 -0.47
CA ARG A 115 -0.02 10.15 -0.71
C ARG A 115 -1.43 9.78 -1.14
N PRO A 116 -2.46 10.45 -0.60
CA PRO A 116 -3.80 10.39 -1.16
C PRO A 116 -3.71 10.66 -2.67
N ALA A 117 -4.39 9.85 -3.47
CA ALA A 117 -4.54 10.17 -4.89
C ALA A 117 -5.09 11.60 -5.01
N PRO A 118 -4.54 12.44 -5.90
CA PRO A 118 -5.10 13.76 -6.13
C PRO A 118 -6.59 13.59 -6.47
N PRO A 119 -7.47 14.47 -5.95
CA PRO A 119 -8.89 14.41 -6.31
C PRO A 119 -8.99 14.44 -7.84
N PRO A 120 -9.92 13.66 -8.43
CA PRO A 120 -10.14 13.70 -9.86
C PRO A 120 -10.38 15.16 -10.26
N PRO A 121 -9.82 15.62 -11.41
CA PRO A 121 -10.13 16.96 -11.89
C PRO A 121 -11.66 17.09 -11.94
N ALA A 122 -12.17 18.20 -11.39
CA ALA A 122 -13.59 18.49 -11.43
C ALA A 122 -14.06 18.26 -12.87
N ALA A 123 -15.08 17.43 -13.04
CA ALA A 123 -15.66 17.20 -14.35
C ALA A 123 -16.00 18.58 -14.92
N ASP A 124 -15.30 18.97 -16.00
CA ASP A 124 -15.60 20.19 -16.75
C ASP A 124 -17.06 20.08 -17.14
N THR A 125 -17.90 20.76 -16.36
CA THR A 125 -19.31 20.85 -16.64
C THR A 125 -19.36 21.88 -17.75
N LEU A 126 -19.31 21.41 -18.99
CA LEU A 126 -19.67 22.20 -20.17
C LEU A 126 -21.06 22.77 -19.92
N THR A 127 -21.14 24.03 -19.47
CA THR A 127 -22.38 24.79 -19.37
C THR A 127 -22.95 24.90 -20.78
N ARG A 128 -24.12 24.30 -20.96
CA ARG A 128 -24.90 24.24 -22.20
C ARG A 128 -25.60 25.58 -22.47
N ASP A 129 -24.92 26.70 -22.29
CA ASP A 129 -25.49 28.04 -22.49
C ASP A 129 -25.08 28.68 -23.83
N GLY A 130 -24.45 27.91 -24.72
CA GLY A 130 -23.88 28.44 -25.98
C GLY A 130 -24.62 28.12 -27.27
N PHE A 131 -25.84 27.55 -27.24
CA PHE A 131 -26.49 27.01 -28.45
C PHE A 131 -27.78 27.71 -28.92
N ASP A 132 -28.22 28.82 -28.31
CA ASP A 132 -29.49 29.48 -28.66
C ASP A 132 -29.38 30.96 -29.08
N GLU A 133 -28.26 31.39 -29.68
CA GLU A 133 -28.19 32.73 -30.32
C GLU A 133 -27.72 32.65 -31.78
N ARG A 134 -28.57 32.09 -32.65
CA ARG A 134 -28.58 32.43 -34.09
C ARG A 134 -29.84 31.95 -34.81
N ALA A 135 -31.01 32.38 -34.34
CA ALA A 135 -32.26 32.18 -35.06
C ALA A 135 -33.21 33.38 -34.95
N ALA A 136 -32.72 34.61 -35.19
CA ALA A 136 -33.61 35.77 -35.26
C ALA A 136 -33.00 37.00 -35.95
N SER A 137 -32.49 36.91 -37.19
CA SER A 137 -32.26 38.14 -38.00
C SER A 137 -32.16 37.86 -39.51
N SER A 138 -33.28 37.55 -40.16
CA SER A 138 -33.47 37.92 -41.58
C SER A 138 -34.93 37.70 -41.98
N VAL A 139 -35.81 38.60 -41.54
CA VAL A 139 -37.13 38.80 -42.15
C VAL A 139 -37.23 40.29 -42.47
N GLY A 140 -37.17 40.59 -43.77
CA GLY A 140 -37.85 41.67 -44.49
C GLY A 140 -37.66 43.12 -44.03
N ASP A 141 -37.13 43.95 -44.92
CA ASP A 141 -37.79 45.20 -45.28
C ASP A 141 -37.39 45.63 -46.71
N ASP A 142 -38.30 46.37 -47.35
CA ASP A 142 -38.43 46.78 -48.76
C ASP A 142 -37.16 47.20 -49.54
#